data_AF-A0A8S1TV95-F1
#
_entry.id   AF-A0A8S1TV95-F1
#
_cell.length_a   1.000
_cell.length_b   1.000
_cell.length_c   1.000
_cell.angle_alpha   90.00
_cell.angle_beta   90.00
_cell.angle_gamma   90.00
#
_symmetry.space_group_name_H-M   'P 1'
#
loop_
_entity.id
_entity.type
_entity.pdbx_description
1 polymer ?
#
loop_
_entity_poly.entity_id
_entity_poly.type
_entity_poly.pdbx_seq_one_letter_code
_entity_poly.pdbx_strand_id
1 'polypeptide(L)'
;MQVSIEIATWTHNNHGLFDYESKELKTSKINVRNTTNLILNEDNSDTIVQSDNVGGDCIGSISFEGNSIYFQSNPDFQDAYVKLDPKQKQQLQAGDLFKFGRMEYFVSELNNGDKVQMAEDHYNLERHIKIQKKKDPRQCRFCLMDDQEETEDPKNPFLQDLCSCKGLMAYVHFECLKSWVNFQNRISCKQTLNTVQYHWNKVLECDVCKDPLPARVYIENQPEPLQMIQVEKLDGPYIILEQITRQESLSKSLTFMHAFGSCSVSIGRGHNSEIRCQDISVSRNHANISYEKFWYIQDQGSKFGTLRIIQSKLQLLKEVQEIQIGRVLLKIKII
;
A
#
# COMPACT_ATOMS: atom_id res chain seq x y z
N MET A 1 -21.47 25.25 -9.80
CA MET A 1 -20.10 24.89 -9.41
C MET A 1 -19.33 24.57 -10.67
N GLN A 2 -18.14 25.13 -10.85
CA GLN A 2 -17.30 24.85 -12.01
C GLN A 2 -15.97 24.26 -11.51
N VAL A 3 -15.30 23.46 -12.33
CA VAL A 3 -13.97 22.93 -12.00
C VAL A 3 -13.00 23.34 -13.09
N SER A 4 -11.91 23.99 -12.70
CA SER A 4 -10.76 24.23 -13.57
C SER A 4 -9.78 23.09 -13.43
N ILE A 5 -9.34 22.53 -14.55
CA ILE A 5 -8.34 21.48 -14.59
C ILE A 5 -7.19 21.99 -15.47
N GLU A 6 -6.04 22.17 -14.84
CA GLU A 6 -4.77 22.39 -15.54
C GLU A 6 -4.08 21.04 -15.68
N ILE A 7 -3.72 20.68 -16.90
CA ILE A 7 -3.17 19.38 -17.23
C ILE A 7 -1.73 19.61 -17.65
N ALA A 8 -0.81 18.84 -17.08
CA ALA A 8 0.60 18.85 -17.44
C ALA A 8 1.05 17.43 -17.77
N THR A 9 1.59 17.24 -18.97
CA THR A 9 2.18 15.96 -19.41
C THR A 9 3.68 16.09 -19.42
N TRP A 10 4.37 15.18 -18.72
CA TRP A 10 5.81 15.09 -18.77
C TRP A 10 6.25 14.18 -19.93
N THR A 11 7.21 14.66 -20.73
CA THR A 11 7.67 13.99 -21.96
C THR A 11 8.62 12.81 -21.69
N HIS A 12 9.19 12.73 -20.49
CA HIS A 12 10.10 11.66 -20.11
C HIS A 12 9.37 10.61 -19.28
N ASN A 13 9.54 9.33 -19.64
CA ASN A 13 9.04 8.23 -18.82
C ASN A 13 10.03 7.95 -17.68
N ASN A 14 9.56 8.06 -16.44
CA ASN A 14 10.39 7.81 -15.26
C ASN A 14 9.70 6.83 -14.30
N HIS A 15 9.47 5.60 -14.77
CA HIS A 15 8.95 4.49 -13.95
C HIS A 15 7.66 4.83 -13.16
N GLY A 16 6.75 5.60 -13.76
CA GLY A 16 5.49 6.00 -13.12
C GLY A 16 5.65 7.07 -12.02
N LEU A 17 6.69 7.90 -12.10
CA LEU A 17 6.87 9.11 -11.31
C LEU A 17 6.82 10.36 -12.19
N PHE A 18 6.22 11.43 -11.65
CA PHE A 18 6.21 12.75 -12.26
C PHE A 18 7.25 13.64 -11.58
N ASP A 19 8.12 14.29 -12.35
CA ASP A 19 9.08 15.26 -11.81
C ASP A 19 8.41 16.63 -11.65
N TYR A 20 8.02 16.97 -10.41
CA TYR A 20 7.34 18.23 -10.09
C TYR A 20 8.24 19.47 -10.23
N GLU A 21 9.56 19.27 -10.39
CA GLU A 21 10.53 20.36 -10.61
C GLU A 21 10.84 20.58 -12.10
N SER A 22 10.30 19.73 -12.99
CA SER A 22 10.57 19.83 -14.42
C SER A 22 9.93 21.07 -15.04
N LYS A 23 10.68 21.72 -15.92
CA LYS A 23 10.20 22.86 -16.74
C LYS A 23 9.75 22.42 -18.13
N GLU A 24 10.03 21.18 -18.52
CA GLU A 24 9.73 20.64 -19.85
C GLU A 24 8.39 19.91 -19.82
N LEU A 25 7.31 20.70 -19.75
CA LEU A 25 5.94 20.21 -19.64
C LEU A 25 5.09 20.70 -20.81
N LYS A 26 4.32 19.79 -21.41
CA LYS A 26 3.18 20.18 -22.26
C LYS A 26 2.01 20.48 -21.33
N THR A 27 1.41 21.66 -21.45
CA THR A 27 0.31 22.06 -20.57
C THR A 27 -0.94 22.45 -21.35
N SER A 28 -2.09 22.10 -20.81
CA SER A 28 -3.40 22.54 -21.29
C SER A 28 -4.29 22.90 -20.11
N LYS A 29 -5.34 23.68 -20.36
CA LYS A 29 -6.28 24.10 -19.32
C LYS A 29 -7.70 24.07 -19.83
N ILE A 30 -8.58 23.59 -18.98
CA ILE A 30 -9.99 23.41 -19.30
C ILE A 30 -10.86 23.73 -18.09
N ASN A 31 -12.14 23.97 -18.38
CA ASN A 31 -13.16 24.21 -17.37
C ASN A 31 -14.34 23.29 -17.63
N VAL A 32 -14.75 22.53 -16.62
CA VAL A 32 -15.91 21.62 -16.70
C VAL A 32 -17.00 22.04 -15.73
N ARG A 33 -18.25 21.87 -16.15
CA ARG A 33 -19.45 22.18 -15.36
C ARG A 33 -20.36 20.98 -15.14
N ASN A 34 -20.16 19.92 -15.91
CA ASN A 34 -20.93 18.69 -15.90
C ASN A 34 -19.97 17.52 -15.77
N THR A 35 -20.51 16.33 -15.48
CA THR A 35 -19.73 15.09 -15.46
C THR A 35 -18.97 14.93 -16.77
N THR A 36 -17.66 14.69 -16.72
CA THR A 36 -16.85 14.59 -17.93
C THR A 36 -15.70 13.60 -17.76
N ASN A 37 -15.51 12.76 -18.77
CA ASN A 37 -14.39 11.83 -18.85
C ASN A 37 -13.14 12.57 -19.33
N LEU A 38 -12.00 12.17 -18.78
CA LEU A 38 -10.68 12.65 -19.17
C LEU A 38 -10.06 11.56 -20.05
N ILE A 39 -9.75 11.88 -21.30
CA ILE A 39 -9.25 10.91 -22.28
C ILE A 39 -7.88 11.38 -22.78
N LEU A 40 -6.92 10.45 -22.85
CA LEU A 40 -5.65 10.70 -23.52
C LEU A 40 -5.76 10.39 -25.02
N ASN A 41 -5.20 11.28 -25.84
CA ASN A 41 -5.05 11.04 -27.28
C ASN A 41 -4.15 9.83 -27.56
N GLU A 42 -4.21 9.29 -28.79
CA GLU A 42 -3.46 8.08 -29.22
C GLU A 42 -1.95 8.12 -28.91
N ASP A 43 -1.32 9.30 -28.91
CA ASP A 43 0.10 9.48 -28.57
C ASP A 43 0.39 9.56 -27.05
N ASN A 44 -0.64 9.48 -26.21
CA ASN A 44 -0.59 9.73 -24.76
C ASN A 44 0.07 11.07 -24.40
N SER A 45 0.03 12.05 -25.32
CA SER A 45 0.70 13.33 -25.19
C SER A 45 -0.18 14.41 -24.61
N ASP A 46 -1.47 14.36 -24.95
CA ASP A 46 -2.43 15.43 -24.67
C ASP A 46 -3.72 14.82 -24.13
N THR A 47 -4.22 15.39 -23.03
CA THR A 47 -5.50 15.01 -22.44
C THR A 47 -6.59 15.89 -23.05
N ILE A 48 -7.53 15.25 -23.75
CA ILE A 48 -8.76 15.87 -24.23
C ILE A 48 -9.87 15.60 -23.23
N VAL A 49 -10.76 16.57 -23.09
CA VAL A 49 -11.95 16.49 -22.25
C VAL A 49 -13.14 16.76 -23.13
N GLN A 50 -13.89 15.71 -23.47
CA GLN A 50 -15.05 15.87 -24.36
C GLN A 50 -16.14 14.82 -24.09
N SER A 51 -17.38 15.32 -24.18
CA SER A 51 -18.60 14.53 -24.32
C SER A 51 -18.72 14.02 -25.76
N ASP A 52 -18.97 12.71 -25.85
CA ASP A 52 -19.45 11.94 -27.00
C ASP A 52 -18.48 11.80 -28.20
N ASN A 53 -17.86 10.61 -28.28
CA ASN A 53 -17.13 10.04 -29.42
C ASN A 53 -15.74 10.61 -29.75
N VAL A 54 -14.78 10.45 -28.83
CA VAL A 54 -13.35 10.48 -29.17
C VAL A 54 -12.73 9.15 -28.74
N GLY A 55 -12.09 8.44 -29.69
CA GLY A 55 -11.27 7.27 -29.36
C GLY A 55 -10.06 7.66 -28.52
N GLY A 56 -9.65 6.82 -27.58
CA GLY A 56 -8.52 7.07 -26.69
C GLY A 56 -8.66 6.36 -25.34
N ASP A 57 -7.61 6.44 -24.52
CA ASP A 57 -7.57 5.81 -23.20
C ASP A 57 -8.18 6.74 -22.13
N CYS A 58 -9.26 6.31 -21.48
CA CYS A 58 -9.87 7.04 -20.37
C CYS A 58 -8.96 6.95 -19.14
N ILE A 59 -8.56 8.08 -18.55
CA ILE A 59 -7.72 8.10 -17.34
C ILE A 59 -8.53 8.29 -16.05
N GLY A 60 -9.78 8.74 -16.18
CA GLY A 60 -10.69 8.99 -15.07
C GLY A 60 -11.80 9.94 -15.47
N SER A 61 -12.67 10.28 -14.52
CA SER A 61 -13.79 11.19 -14.75
C SER A 61 -13.98 12.16 -13.60
N ILE A 62 -14.51 13.34 -13.93
CA ILE A 62 -15.05 14.27 -12.94
C ILE A 62 -16.54 14.01 -12.86
N SER A 63 -17.06 13.74 -11.67
CA SER A 63 -18.48 13.51 -11.40
C SER A 63 -19.03 14.55 -10.43
N PHE A 64 -20.24 15.02 -10.70
CA PHE A 64 -20.96 15.98 -9.87
C PHE A 64 -22.10 15.26 -9.15
N GLU A 65 -21.93 14.99 -7.85
CA GLU A 65 -22.89 14.28 -7.01
C GLU A 65 -23.46 15.27 -5.97
N GLY A 66 -24.62 15.87 -6.27
CA GLY A 66 -25.24 16.88 -5.41
C GLY A 66 -24.35 18.13 -5.26
N ASN A 67 -23.94 18.42 -4.02
CA ASN A 67 -23.05 19.54 -3.70
C ASN A 67 -21.55 19.17 -3.67
N SER A 68 -21.22 17.90 -3.95
CA SER A 68 -19.84 17.42 -3.93
C SER A 68 -19.38 17.04 -5.33
N ILE A 69 -18.09 17.24 -5.60
CA ILE A 69 -17.46 16.86 -6.85
C ILE A 69 -16.43 15.80 -6.55
N TYR A 70 -16.36 14.77 -7.37
CA TYR A 70 -15.42 13.67 -7.21
C TYR A 70 -14.60 13.49 -8.48
N PHE A 71 -13.32 13.19 -8.30
CA PHE A 71 -12.51 12.55 -9.32
C PHE A 71 -12.64 11.03 -9.15
N GLN A 72 -13.07 10.32 -10.19
CA GLN A 72 -13.13 8.86 -10.22
C GLN A 72 -11.94 8.35 -11.05
N SER A 73 -11.14 7.46 -10.47
CA SER A 73 -10.02 6.83 -11.18
C SER A 73 -10.54 5.77 -12.15
N ASN A 74 -9.87 5.58 -13.29
CA ASN A 74 -10.14 4.45 -14.16
C ASN A 74 -9.27 3.25 -13.74
N PRO A 75 -9.84 2.16 -13.19
CA PRO A 75 -9.08 0.98 -12.77
C PRO A 75 -8.39 0.26 -13.94
N ASP A 76 -8.89 0.39 -15.16
CA ASP A 76 -8.38 -0.33 -16.34
C ASP A 76 -7.15 0.35 -16.99
N PHE A 77 -6.75 1.54 -16.52
CA PHE A 77 -5.65 2.30 -17.13
C PHE A 77 -4.36 2.26 -16.29
N GLN A 78 -4.26 3.15 -15.31
CA GLN A 78 -3.13 3.28 -14.40
C GLN A 78 -3.63 3.83 -13.06
N ASP A 79 -2.89 3.53 -12.00
CA ASP A 79 -3.20 4.07 -10.68
C ASP A 79 -3.15 5.59 -10.69
N ALA A 80 -4.19 6.19 -10.13
CA ALA A 80 -4.24 7.61 -9.85
C ALA A 80 -3.77 7.86 -8.42
N TYR A 81 -2.89 8.84 -8.24
CA TYR A 81 -2.39 9.23 -6.93
C TYR A 81 -2.67 10.69 -6.66
N VAL A 82 -3.21 11.01 -5.50
CA VAL A 82 -3.26 12.40 -5.02
C VAL A 82 -1.94 12.73 -4.32
N LYS A 83 -1.32 13.83 -4.73
CA LYS A 83 -0.13 14.36 -4.06
C LYS A 83 -0.53 15.14 -2.82
N LEU A 84 0.21 14.93 -1.74
CA LEU A 84 0.04 15.66 -0.49
C LEU A 84 0.62 17.08 -0.62
N ASP A 85 -0.11 18.08 -0.09
CA ASP A 85 0.42 19.44 0.06
C ASP A 85 1.48 19.46 1.18
N PRO A 86 2.74 19.84 0.90
CA PRO A 86 3.80 19.94 1.92
C PRO A 86 3.45 20.89 3.08
N LYS A 87 2.53 21.84 2.87
CA LYS A 87 2.12 22.79 3.91
C LYS A 87 1.09 22.22 4.88
N GLN A 88 0.50 21.08 4.58
CA GLN A 88 -0.60 20.51 5.36
C GLN A 88 -0.25 19.12 5.87
N LYS A 89 -0.69 18.83 7.10
CA LYS A 89 -0.71 17.48 7.64
C LYS A 89 -1.97 16.78 7.15
N GLN A 90 -1.83 15.58 6.59
CA GLN A 90 -2.96 14.72 6.24
C GLN A 90 -3.12 13.62 7.28
N GLN A 91 -4.35 13.40 7.73
CA GLN A 91 -4.66 12.31 8.66
C GLN A 91 -4.55 10.97 7.94
N LEU A 92 -3.88 10.02 8.57
CA LEU A 92 -3.73 8.64 8.09
C LEU A 92 -4.95 7.80 8.46
N GLN A 93 -5.32 6.89 7.56
CA GLN A 93 -6.37 5.90 7.77
C GLN A 93 -5.84 4.50 7.48
N ALA A 94 -6.38 3.50 8.17
CA ALA A 94 -6.13 2.10 7.82
C ALA A 94 -6.61 1.85 6.38
N GLY A 95 -5.78 1.23 5.56
CA GLY A 95 -6.05 1.02 4.13
C GLY A 95 -5.35 2.01 3.19
N ASP A 96 -4.83 3.12 3.71
CA ASP A 96 -4.10 4.08 2.88
C ASP A 96 -2.82 3.44 2.30
N LEU A 97 -2.59 3.63 1.00
CA LEU A 97 -1.33 3.28 0.34
C LEU A 97 -0.61 4.56 -0.08
N PHE A 98 0.60 4.72 0.45
CA PHE A 98 1.49 5.82 0.12
C PHE A 98 2.62 5.35 -0.78
N LYS A 99 3.01 6.23 -1.69
CA LYS A 99 4.14 6.06 -2.58
C LYS A 99 5.15 7.18 -2.31
N PHE A 100 6.34 6.78 -1.87
CA PHE A 100 7.51 7.65 -1.69
C PHE A 100 8.50 7.29 -2.78
N GLY A 101 8.55 8.08 -3.85
CA GLY A 101 9.29 7.66 -5.04
C GLY A 101 8.77 6.30 -5.53
N ARG A 102 9.65 5.32 -5.76
CA ARG A 102 9.26 3.96 -6.21
C ARG A 102 8.81 3.02 -5.08
N MET A 103 8.84 3.48 -3.84
CA MET A 103 8.55 2.64 -2.68
C MET A 103 7.08 2.79 -2.27
N GLU A 104 6.40 1.67 -2.08
CA GLU A 104 4.99 1.62 -1.67
C GLU A 104 4.86 1.14 -0.22
N TYR A 105 4.12 1.89 0.59
CA TYR A 105 3.86 1.62 2.00
C TYR A 105 2.35 1.65 2.26
N PHE A 106 1.84 0.56 2.79
CA PHE A 106 0.45 0.36 3.12
C PHE A 106 0.22 0.49 4.62
N VAL A 107 -0.80 1.25 5.03
CA VAL A 107 -1.24 1.32 6.42
C VAL A 107 -2.09 0.08 6.73
N SER A 108 -1.42 -1.01 7.12
CA SER A 108 -2.07 -2.29 7.42
C SER A 108 -2.93 -2.25 8.68
N GLU A 109 -2.48 -1.52 9.70
CA GLU A 109 -3.17 -1.42 10.98
C GLU A 109 -2.90 -0.06 11.63
N LEU A 110 -3.92 0.51 12.27
CA LEU A 110 -3.85 1.82 12.91
C LEU A 110 -4.65 1.81 14.21
N ASN A 111 -4.05 2.31 15.29
CA ASN A 111 -4.68 2.48 16.60
C ASN A 111 -4.44 3.90 17.12
N ASN A 112 -5.52 4.62 17.44
CA ASN A 112 -5.47 5.96 18.06
C ASN A 112 -5.69 5.93 19.58
N GLY A 113 -5.55 4.76 20.22
CA GLY A 113 -5.68 4.57 21.67
C GLY A 113 -7.02 3.95 22.12
N ASP A 114 -8.09 4.13 21.34
CA ASP A 114 -9.42 3.62 21.72
C ASP A 114 -9.80 2.31 21.01
N LYS A 115 -9.53 2.23 19.70
CA LYS A 115 -9.90 1.11 18.83
C LYS A 115 -8.85 0.87 17.77
N VAL A 116 -8.54 -0.41 17.58
CA VAL A 116 -7.71 -0.90 16.48
C VAL A 116 -8.55 -0.92 15.20
N GLN A 117 -8.01 -0.32 14.15
CA GLN A 117 -8.54 -0.37 12.79
C GLN A 117 -7.59 -1.21 11.95
N MET A 118 -8.09 -2.32 11.44
CA MET A 118 -7.36 -3.18 10.50
C MET A 118 -7.84 -2.86 9.08
N ALA A 119 -6.89 -2.76 8.15
CA ALA A 119 -7.21 -2.55 6.76
C ALA A 119 -7.72 -3.84 6.12
N GLU A 120 -8.68 -3.72 5.19
CA GLU A 120 -9.03 -4.83 4.32
C GLU A 120 -7.88 -5.13 3.35
N ASP A 121 -7.64 -6.42 3.08
CA ASP A 121 -6.59 -6.84 2.16
C ASP A 121 -6.96 -6.64 0.69
N HIS A 122 -6.62 -5.46 0.19
CA HIS A 122 -6.76 -5.10 -1.21
C HIS A 122 -5.62 -5.64 -2.09
N TYR A 123 -4.56 -6.22 -1.50
CA TYR A 123 -3.32 -6.53 -2.21
C TYR A 123 -2.93 -8.02 -2.17
N ASN A 124 -3.84 -8.87 -1.72
CA ASN A 124 -3.69 -10.33 -1.61
C ASN A 124 -2.49 -10.75 -0.75
N LEU A 125 -2.22 -10.01 0.32
CA LEU A 125 -1.22 -10.33 1.34
C LEU A 125 -1.73 -11.41 2.31
N GLU A 126 -3.04 -11.63 2.33
CA GLU A 126 -3.76 -12.55 3.19
C GLU A 126 -4.16 -13.82 2.43
N ARG A 127 -4.21 -14.95 3.14
CA ARG A 127 -4.75 -16.21 2.60
C ARG A 127 -5.85 -16.73 3.50
N HIS A 128 -7.05 -16.86 2.94
CA HIS A 128 -8.15 -17.53 3.61
C HIS A 128 -8.11 -19.03 3.33
N ILE A 129 -8.01 -19.83 4.39
CA ILE A 129 -7.92 -21.29 4.31
C ILE A 129 -9.15 -21.88 4.98
N LYS A 130 -9.80 -22.79 4.27
CA LYS A 130 -10.83 -23.67 4.83
C LYS A 130 -10.17 -24.97 5.26
N ILE A 131 -10.26 -25.29 6.55
CA ILE A 131 -9.75 -26.57 7.05
C ILE A 131 -10.69 -27.66 6.54
N GLN A 132 -10.22 -28.44 5.56
CA GLN A 132 -10.97 -29.56 5.02
C GLN A 132 -10.91 -30.76 5.98
N LYS A 133 -12.05 -31.44 6.16
CA LYS A 133 -12.12 -32.67 6.96
C LYS A 133 -11.37 -33.83 6.28
N LYS A 134 -10.71 -34.62 7.12
CA LYS A 134 -9.76 -35.70 6.81
C LYS A 134 -10.31 -36.73 5.82
N LYS A 135 -9.50 -37.09 4.81
CA LYS A 135 -9.71 -38.26 3.94
C LYS A 135 -8.47 -39.16 3.81
N ASP A 136 -7.27 -38.58 3.88
CA ASP A 136 -5.99 -39.28 3.70
C ASP A 136 -5.00 -38.93 4.83
N PRO A 137 -4.01 -39.79 5.11
CA PRO A 137 -2.93 -39.47 6.04
C PRO A 137 -2.12 -38.27 5.53
N ARG A 138 -1.96 -37.26 6.40
CA ARG A 138 -1.22 -36.03 6.12
C ARG A 138 0.06 -36.02 6.95
N GLN A 139 1.18 -35.67 6.31
CA GLN A 139 2.47 -35.54 6.97
C GLN A 139 3.03 -34.14 6.72
N CYS A 140 3.48 -33.47 7.78
CA CYS A 140 4.09 -32.15 7.65
C CYS A 140 5.42 -32.27 6.90
N ARG A 141 5.58 -31.51 5.82
CA ARG A 141 6.80 -31.51 4.99
C ARG A 141 8.08 -31.11 5.76
N PHE A 142 7.96 -30.30 6.81
CA PHE A 142 9.12 -29.77 7.54
C PHE A 142 9.55 -30.66 8.71
N CYS A 143 8.61 -31.04 9.58
CA CYS A 143 8.93 -31.85 10.77
C CYS A 143 8.72 -33.35 10.56
N LEU A 144 8.14 -33.78 9.44
CA LEU A 144 7.80 -35.17 9.11
C LEU A 144 6.85 -35.84 10.11
N MET A 145 6.23 -35.07 11.00
CA MET A 145 5.22 -35.57 11.93
C MET A 145 3.89 -35.69 11.18
N ASP A 146 3.21 -36.81 11.43
CA ASP A 146 1.86 -37.04 10.93
C ASP A 146 0.84 -36.23 11.75
N ASP A 147 -0.28 -35.92 11.12
CA ASP A 147 -1.39 -35.21 11.73
C ASP A 147 -2.11 -36.10 12.77
N GLN A 148 -1.69 -36.01 14.04
CA GLN A 148 -2.28 -36.78 15.15
C GLN A 148 -3.59 -36.15 15.63
N GLU A 149 -4.65 -36.96 15.71
CA GLU A 149 -6.03 -36.49 15.68
C GLU A 149 -6.57 -35.77 16.91
N GLU A 150 -5.83 -35.67 18.02
CA GLU A 150 -6.51 -35.52 19.31
C GLU A 150 -6.68 -34.07 19.81
N THR A 151 -5.92 -33.10 19.32
CA THR A 151 -6.21 -31.67 19.56
C THR A 151 -5.47 -30.82 18.52
N GLU A 152 -6.15 -30.38 17.46
CA GLU A 152 -5.58 -29.32 16.61
C GLU A 152 -5.46 -28.06 17.47
N ASP A 153 -4.24 -27.70 17.87
CA ASP A 153 -3.96 -26.41 18.51
C ASP A 153 -4.38 -25.30 17.54
N PRO A 154 -5.37 -24.45 17.88
CA PRO A 154 -5.82 -23.38 17.01
C PRO A 154 -4.68 -22.44 16.59
N LYS A 155 -3.61 -22.34 17.40
CA LYS A 155 -2.42 -21.52 17.12
C LYS A 155 -1.40 -22.21 16.22
N ASN A 156 -1.41 -23.53 16.15
CA ASN A 156 -0.51 -24.30 15.28
C ASN A 156 -1.27 -25.36 14.45
N PRO A 157 -2.22 -24.92 13.61
CA PRO A 157 -3.01 -25.84 12.81
C PRO A 157 -2.19 -26.42 11.66
N PHE A 158 -2.72 -27.52 11.13
CA PHE A 158 -2.20 -28.18 9.96
C PHE A 158 -2.77 -27.51 8.69
N LEU A 159 -1.90 -26.90 7.89
CA LEU A 159 -2.24 -26.07 6.74
C LEU A 159 -1.96 -26.76 5.40
N GLN A 160 -2.76 -26.39 4.41
CA GLN A 160 -2.60 -26.70 2.99
C GLN A 160 -3.02 -25.47 2.15
N ASP A 161 -2.86 -25.51 0.83
CA ASP A 161 -3.33 -24.44 -0.09
C ASP A 161 -2.69 -23.04 0.13
N LEU A 162 -1.49 -23.03 0.72
CA LEU A 162 -0.67 -21.82 0.91
C LEU A 162 0.06 -21.38 -0.37
N CYS A 163 0.31 -22.32 -1.28
CA CYS A 163 0.99 -22.15 -2.56
C CYS A 163 0.52 -23.23 -3.56
N SER A 164 1.05 -23.23 -4.79
CA SER A 164 0.71 -24.22 -5.83
C SER A 164 1.30 -25.63 -5.62
N CYS A 165 1.93 -25.92 -4.47
CA CYS A 165 2.43 -27.26 -4.17
C CYS A 165 1.28 -28.27 -4.02
N LYS A 166 1.50 -29.52 -4.46
CA LYS A 166 0.50 -30.59 -4.47
C LYS A 166 1.00 -31.85 -3.77
N GLY A 167 0.07 -32.73 -3.40
CA GLY A 167 0.38 -33.99 -2.72
C GLY A 167 0.98 -33.76 -1.34
N LEU A 168 1.87 -34.66 -0.91
CA LEU A 168 2.50 -34.60 0.41
C LEU A 168 3.29 -33.31 0.68
N MET A 169 3.74 -32.62 -0.38
CA MET A 169 4.49 -31.37 -0.26
C MET A 169 3.64 -30.13 0.05
N ALA A 170 2.32 -30.24 -0.03
CA ALA A 170 1.38 -29.14 0.26
C ALA A 170 1.11 -28.95 1.76
N TYR A 171 1.43 -29.95 2.56
CA TYR A 171 1.00 -30.10 3.95
C TYR A 171 2.06 -29.61 4.95
N VAL A 172 1.72 -28.65 5.80
CA VAL A 172 2.65 -28.06 6.77
C VAL A 172 1.94 -27.65 8.06
N HIS A 173 2.57 -27.82 9.22
CA HIS A 173 2.16 -27.09 10.42
C HIS A 173 2.48 -25.60 10.28
N PHE A 174 1.61 -24.74 10.79
CA PHE A 174 1.83 -23.29 10.75
C PHE A 174 3.17 -22.88 11.39
N GLU A 175 3.47 -23.34 12.61
CA GLU A 175 4.70 -22.96 13.32
C GLU A 175 5.97 -23.52 12.63
N CYS A 176 5.87 -24.68 11.98
CA CYS A 176 6.98 -25.20 11.17
C CYS A 176 7.26 -24.30 9.96
N LEU A 177 6.22 -23.88 9.24
CA LEU A 177 6.35 -22.94 8.12
C LEU A 177 6.88 -21.59 8.58
N LYS A 178 6.31 -21.03 9.67
CA LYS A 178 6.75 -19.77 10.29
C LYS A 178 8.22 -19.82 10.65
N SER A 179 8.67 -20.89 11.30
CA SER A 179 10.07 -21.10 11.67
C SER A 179 10.97 -21.17 10.43
N TRP A 180 10.56 -21.91 9.40
CA TRP A 180 11.31 -22.03 8.15
C TRP A 180 11.45 -20.68 7.43
N VAL A 181 10.35 -19.93 7.31
CA VAL A 181 10.33 -18.59 6.71
C VAL A 181 11.27 -17.65 7.46
N ASN A 182 11.16 -17.61 8.79
CA ASN A 182 11.98 -16.72 9.63
C ASN A 182 13.48 -17.07 9.53
N PHE A 183 13.81 -18.35 9.52
CA PHE A 183 15.18 -18.84 9.35
C PHE A 183 15.76 -18.46 7.96
N GLN A 184 15.01 -18.73 6.89
CA GLN A 184 15.48 -18.52 5.52
C GLN A 184 15.64 -17.04 5.17
N ASN A 185 14.74 -16.19 5.69
CA ASN A 185 14.70 -14.77 5.36
C ASN A 185 15.68 -13.92 6.17
N ARG A 186 16.27 -14.48 7.23
CA ARG A 186 17.16 -13.77 8.17
C ARG A 186 16.57 -12.40 8.53
N ILE A 187 15.39 -12.42 9.13
CA ILE A 187 14.66 -11.21 9.49
C ILE A 187 15.55 -10.36 10.41
N SER A 188 15.84 -9.14 9.99
CA SER A 188 16.52 -8.16 10.81
C SER A 188 15.49 -7.32 11.55
N CYS A 189 15.75 -7.08 12.84
CA CYS A 189 14.97 -6.16 13.66
C CYS A 189 15.84 -4.94 13.96
N LYS A 190 15.31 -3.74 13.68
CA LYS A 190 15.92 -2.47 14.07
C LYS A 190 14.93 -1.70 14.93
N GLN A 191 15.31 -1.47 16.17
CA GLN A 191 14.53 -0.68 17.11
C GLN A 191 15.14 0.71 17.28
N THR A 192 14.29 1.73 17.23
CA THR A 192 14.58 3.11 17.63
C THR A 192 13.70 3.47 18.83
N LEU A 193 13.74 4.74 19.26
CA LEU A 193 12.89 5.19 20.36
C LEU A 193 11.40 5.06 20.05
N ASN A 194 10.99 5.31 18.80
CA ASN A 194 9.58 5.40 18.37
C ASN A 194 9.17 4.31 17.37
N THR A 195 10.11 3.51 16.87
CA THR A 195 9.86 2.54 15.79
C THR A 195 10.52 1.20 16.05
N VAL A 196 9.85 0.13 15.63
CA VAL A 196 10.41 -1.22 15.51
C VAL A 196 10.21 -1.66 14.06
N GLN A 197 11.31 -1.91 13.35
CA GLN A 197 11.32 -2.26 11.95
C GLN A 197 11.78 -3.70 11.78
N TYR A 198 10.94 -4.53 11.17
CA TYR A 198 11.23 -5.90 10.75
C TYR A 198 11.44 -5.91 9.24
N HIS A 199 12.64 -6.24 8.81
CA HIS A 199 12.99 -6.32 7.39
C HIS A 199 13.45 -7.74 7.05
N TRP A 200 12.93 -8.30 5.97
CA TRP A 200 13.41 -9.57 5.45
C TRP A 200 14.24 -9.38 4.19
N ASN A 201 15.33 -10.15 4.10
CA ASN A 201 16.31 -9.99 3.03
C ASN A 201 15.92 -10.73 1.74
N LYS A 202 14.97 -11.65 1.82
CA LYS A 202 14.49 -12.47 0.71
C LYS A 202 12.98 -12.43 0.66
N VAL A 203 12.45 -12.58 -0.54
CA VAL A 203 11.02 -12.67 -0.81
C VAL A 203 10.37 -13.79 0.01
N LEU A 204 9.18 -13.54 0.54
CA LEU A 204 8.33 -14.56 1.16
C LEU A 204 7.76 -15.46 0.06
N GLU A 205 8.51 -16.48 -0.35
CA GLU A 205 8.12 -17.43 -1.39
C GLU A 205 8.26 -18.89 -0.92
N CYS A 206 7.51 -19.79 -1.56
CA CYS A 206 7.69 -21.22 -1.38
C CYS A 206 9.07 -21.66 -1.88
N ASP A 207 9.77 -22.50 -1.12
CA ASP A 207 11.08 -23.03 -1.49
C ASP A 207 11.02 -24.01 -2.68
N VAL A 208 9.87 -24.64 -2.92
CA VAL A 208 9.65 -25.60 -4.02
C VAL A 208 9.05 -24.94 -5.24
N CYS A 209 7.85 -24.38 -5.15
CA CYS A 209 7.13 -23.87 -6.33
C CYS A 209 7.38 -22.39 -6.60
N LYS A 210 8.02 -21.65 -5.69
CA LYS A 210 8.34 -20.22 -5.80
C LYS A 210 7.15 -19.26 -5.76
N ASP A 211 5.95 -19.76 -5.57
CA ASP A 211 4.78 -18.89 -5.34
C ASP A 211 4.96 -18.02 -4.09
N PRO A 212 4.45 -16.78 -4.12
CA PRO A 212 4.33 -15.93 -2.93
C PRO A 212 3.59 -16.64 -1.80
N LEU A 213 4.20 -16.63 -0.62
CA LEU A 213 3.57 -17.06 0.62
C LEU A 213 2.85 -15.87 1.28
N PRO A 214 1.68 -16.09 1.88
CA PRO A 214 0.92 -15.01 2.53
C PRO A 214 1.63 -14.52 3.79
N ALA A 215 1.50 -13.23 4.09
CA ALA A 215 1.98 -12.66 5.36
C ALA A 215 1.08 -13.07 6.54
N ARG A 216 -0.22 -13.22 6.26
CA ARG A 216 -1.27 -13.55 7.24
C ARG A 216 -2.15 -14.68 6.71
N VAL A 217 -2.48 -15.64 7.55
CA VAL A 217 -3.35 -16.77 7.23
C VAL A 217 -4.62 -16.68 8.06
N TYR A 218 -5.76 -16.52 7.41
CA TYR A 218 -7.08 -16.52 8.03
C TYR A 218 -7.68 -17.90 7.95
N ILE A 219 -8.07 -18.43 9.11
CA ILE A 219 -8.70 -19.72 9.22
C ILE A 219 -10.18 -19.51 9.49
N GLU A 220 -11.02 -20.26 8.78
CA GLU A 220 -12.46 -20.24 8.99
C GLU A 220 -12.81 -20.47 10.47
N ASN A 221 -13.66 -19.59 11.03
CA ASN A 221 -14.07 -19.59 12.44
C ASN A 221 -13.00 -19.19 13.47
N GLN A 222 -11.83 -18.71 13.06
CA GLN A 222 -10.89 -18.04 13.97
C GLN A 222 -11.04 -16.51 13.87
N PRO A 223 -11.08 -15.79 15.02
CA PRO A 223 -11.27 -14.34 15.02
C PRO A 223 -10.01 -13.58 14.56
N GLU A 224 -8.83 -14.13 14.83
CA GLU A 224 -7.54 -13.50 14.55
C GLU A 224 -6.74 -14.32 13.55
N PRO A 225 -6.02 -13.68 12.62
CA PRO A 225 -5.18 -14.38 11.66
C PRO A 225 -3.87 -14.89 12.29
N LEU A 226 -3.35 -15.98 11.74
CA LEU A 226 -2.00 -16.46 12.02
C LEU A 226 -0.98 -15.64 11.22
N GLN A 227 -0.01 -15.03 11.90
CA GLN A 227 0.97 -14.13 11.29
C GLN A 227 2.34 -14.80 11.12
N MET A 228 2.87 -14.84 9.89
CA MET A 228 4.21 -15.39 9.62
C MET A 228 5.30 -14.61 10.36
N ILE A 229 5.11 -13.30 10.49
CA ILE A 229 6.02 -12.41 11.23
C ILE A 229 5.21 -11.77 12.33
N GLN A 230 5.55 -12.11 13.57
CA GLN A 230 4.87 -11.58 14.73
C GLN A 230 5.49 -10.23 15.11
N VAL A 231 4.65 -9.20 15.13
CA VAL A 231 5.01 -7.87 15.61
C VAL A 231 4.61 -7.76 17.07
N GLU A 232 5.57 -7.46 17.95
CA GLU A 232 5.27 -7.18 19.35
C GLU A 232 4.62 -5.79 19.46
N LYS A 233 3.31 -5.79 19.70
CA LYS A 233 2.53 -4.55 19.84
C LYS A 233 2.68 -4.03 21.27
N LEU A 234 3.07 -2.77 21.40
CA LEU A 234 3.10 -2.06 22.68
C LEU A 234 1.74 -1.41 22.97
N ASP A 235 1.44 -1.22 24.26
CA ASP A 235 0.23 -0.53 24.69
C ASP A 235 0.21 0.94 24.23
N GLY A 236 -0.99 1.42 23.90
CA GLY A 236 -1.23 2.79 23.46
C GLY A 236 -1.37 2.96 21.94
N PRO A 237 -1.37 4.20 21.45
CA PRO A 237 -1.55 4.48 20.03
C PRO A 237 -0.34 4.00 19.21
N TYR A 238 -0.62 3.33 18.10
CA TYR A 238 0.39 2.81 17.18
C TYR A 238 -0.12 2.78 15.74
N ILE A 239 0.80 2.62 14.80
CA ILE A 239 0.51 2.40 13.39
C ILE A 239 1.50 1.37 12.84
N ILE A 240 1.02 0.47 11.97
CA ILE A 240 1.84 -0.53 11.29
C ILE A 240 1.84 -0.21 9.80
N LEU A 241 3.00 0.21 9.30
CA LEU A 241 3.26 0.34 7.87
C LEU A 241 3.86 -0.94 7.33
N GLU A 242 3.27 -1.46 6.27
CA GLU A 242 3.76 -2.61 5.54
C GLU A 242 4.30 -2.15 4.20
N GLN A 243 5.58 -2.39 3.94
CA GLN A 243 6.17 -2.11 2.64
C GLN A 243 5.81 -3.25 1.69
N ILE A 244 5.16 -2.93 0.57
CA ILE A 244 4.62 -3.94 -0.34
C ILE A 244 5.13 -3.79 -1.77
N THR A 245 4.98 -4.85 -2.55
CA THR A 245 5.11 -4.88 -4.01
C THR A 245 3.82 -5.45 -4.56
N ARG A 246 2.91 -4.57 -5.01
CA ARG A 246 1.53 -4.96 -5.38
C ARG A 246 1.46 -5.96 -6.52
N GLN A 247 2.33 -5.82 -7.53
CA GLN A 247 2.35 -6.72 -8.69
C GLN A 247 2.64 -8.18 -8.33
N GLU A 248 3.43 -8.38 -7.27
CA GLU A 248 3.85 -9.71 -6.83
C GLU A 248 3.06 -10.17 -5.58
N SER A 249 2.15 -9.33 -5.07
CA SER A 249 1.47 -9.51 -3.77
C SER A 249 2.44 -9.85 -2.64
N LEU A 250 3.61 -9.19 -2.67
CA LEU A 250 4.67 -9.44 -1.71
C LEU A 250 4.76 -8.33 -0.70
N SER A 251 4.85 -8.72 0.56
CA SER A 251 5.32 -7.86 1.62
C SER A 251 6.86 -7.93 1.69
N LYS A 252 7.52 -6.82 2.06
CA LYS A 252 8.99 -6.69 2.16
C LYS A 252 9.49 -6.27 3.55
N SER A 253 8.75 -5.45 4.25
CA SER A 253 9.09 -5.06 5.62
C SER A 253 7.85 -4.61 6.38
N LEU A 254 7.90 -4.76 7.70
CA LEU A 254 6.89 -4.26 8.62
C LEU A 254 7.55 -3.21 9.52
N THR A 255 6.93 -2.04 9.60
CA THR A 255 7.36 -0.96 10.45
C THR A 255 6.26 -0.65 11.45
N PHE A 256 6.48 -1.06 12.70
CA PHE A 256 5.67 -0.69 13.84
C PHE A 256 6.14 0.66 14.36
N MET A 257 5.23 1.62 14.50
CA MET A 257 5.49 2.90 15.15
C MET A 257 4.53 3.06 16.32
N HIS A 258 5.04 3.48 17.46
CA HIS A 258 4.24 3.74 18.65
C HIS A 258 4.36 5.21 19.04
N ALA A 259 3.32 5.73 19.69
CA ALA A 259 3.26 7.12 20.10
C ALA A 259 3.79 7.33 21.53
N PHE A 260 5.09 7.16 21.77
CA PHE A 260 5.69 7.59 23.05
C PHE A 260 6.14 9.05 22.98
N GLY A 261 5.61 9.89 23.89
CA GLY A 261 5.94 11.31 23.97
C GLY A 261 5.55 12.10 22.71
N SER A 262 6.42 12.99 22.24
CA SER A 262 6.24 13.71 20.97
C SER A 262 6.72 12.84 19.80
N CYS A 263 5.93 11.85 19.41
CA CYS A 263 6.28 10.94 18.33
C CYS A 263 6.26 11.67 16.98
N SER A 264 7.45 11.74 16.36
CA SER A 264 7.65 12.27 15.01
C SER A 264 8.73 11.42 14.34
N VAL A 265 8.31 10.61 13.38
CA VAL A 265 9.12 9.63 12.67
C VAL A 265 9.41 10.16 11.27
N SER A 266 10.69 10.30 10.94
CA SER A 266 11.12 10.75 9.62
C SER A 266 11.28 9.59 8.64
N ILE A 267 10.77 9.77 7.42
CA ILE A 267 10.91 8.84 6.29
C ILE A 267 11.80 9.49 5.24
N GLY A 268 12.80 8.76 4.76
CA GLY A 268 13.65 9.23 3.68
C GLY A 268 14.83 8.32 3.40
N ARG A 269 15.62 8.65 2.38
CA ARG A 269 16.88 7.92 2.08
C ARG A 269 18.08 8.40 2.89
N GLY A 270 17.91 9.47 3.66
CA GLY A 270 18.94 10.01 4.53
C GLY A 270 19.41 8.97 5.55
N HIS A 271 20.67 9.04 5.95
CA HIS A 271 21.21 8.19 7.02
C HIS A 271 20.56 8.49 8.39
N ASN A 272 20.09 9.73 8.56
CA ASN A 272 19.42 10.20 9.78
C ASN A 272 17.90 9.97 9.79
N SER A 273 17.33 9.39 8.72
CA SER A 273 15.91 9.05 8.71
C SER A 273 15.66 7.83 9.59
N GLU A 274 14.60 7.88 10.40
CA GLU A 274 14.21 6.75 11.25
C GLU A 274 13.77 5.55 10.40
N ILE A 275 12.87 5.79 9.45
CA ILE A 275 12.49 4.84 8.40
C ILE A 275 13.33 5.13 7.16
N ARG A 276 14.34 4.28 6.94
CA ARG A 276 15.32 4.49 5.87
C ARG A 276 14.91 3.76 4.59
N CYS A 277 14.56 4.53 3.57
CA CYS A 277 14.28 4.01 2.24
C CYS A 277 15.54 4.09 1.37
N GLN A 278 16.09 2.98 0.90
CA GLN A 278 17.37 3.02 0.15
C GLN A 278 17.23 3.47 -1.32
N ASP A 279 16.00 3.58 -1.82
CA ASP A 279 15.74 3.89 -3.22
C ASP A 279 16.14 5.33 -3.59
N ILE A 280 16.80 5.49 -4.74
CA ILE A 280 17.36 6.78 -5.20
C ILE A 280 16.28 7.83 -5.51
N SER A 281 15.05 7.40 -5.83
CA SER A 281 13.93 8.31 -6.09
C SER A 281 13.35 8.91 -4.80
N VAL A 282 13.70 8.39 -3.62
CA VAL A 282 13.23 8.94 -2.35
C VAL A 282 14.10 10.14 -1.97
N SER A 283 13.51 11.27 -1.57
CA SER A 283 14.26 12.39 -0.99
C SER A 283 15.00 12.00 0.29
N ARG A 284 16.09 12.74 0.61
CA ARG A 284 16.86 12.50 1.85
C ARG A 284 16.00 12.69 3.10
N ASN A 285 15.20 13.74 3.12
CA ASN A 285 14.08 13.95 4.03
C ASN A 285 12.82 14.01 3.14
N HIS A 286 11.97 12.99 3.19
CA HIS A 286 10.86 12.85 2.25
C HIS A 286 9.54 13.22 2.91
N ALA A 287 9.22 12.56 4.01
CA ALA A 287 7.98 12.77 4.74
C ALA A 287 8.21 12.61 6.25
N ASN A 288 7.28 13.13 7.03
CA ASN A 288 7.23 12.94 8.47
C ASN A 288 5.88 12.35 8.87
N ILE A 289 5.89 11.33 9.72
CA ILE A 289 4.70 10.79 10.38
C ILE A 289 4.73 11.24 11.82
N SER A 290 3.66 11.86 12.29
CA SER A 290 3.56 12.33 13.67
C SER A 290 2.25 11.89 14.31
N TYR A 291 2.27 11.71 15.62
CA TYR A 291 1.07 11.43 16.40
C TYR A 291 0.75 12.59 17.33
N GLU A 292 -0.50 13.02 17.31
CA GLU A 292 -1.06 13.98 18.28
C GLU A 292 -2.27 13.33 18.96
N LYS A 293 -3.48 13.52 18.41
CA LYS A 293 -4.67 12.73 18.72
C LYS A 293 -4.94 11.64 17.68
N PHE A 294 -4.43 11.85 16.48
CA PHE A 294 -4.49 10.94 15.36
C PHE A 294 -3.11 10.87 14.72
N TRP A 295 -2.89 9.86 13.88
CA TRP A 295 -1.71 9.75 13.05
C TRP A 295 -1.83 10.68 11.84
N TYR A 296 -0.76 11.43 11.58
CA TYR A 296 -0.68 12.36 10.47
C TYR A 296 0.59 12.12 9.67
N ILE A 297 0.52 12.34 8.36
CA ILE A 297 1.64 12.38 7.45
C ILE A 297 1.78 13.77 6.82
N GLN A 298 3.02 14.22 6.63
CA GLN A 298 3.32 15.48 5.96
C GLN A 298 4.53 15.31 5.03
N ASP A 299 4.37 15.74 3.78
CA ASP A 299 5.47 15.82 2.83
C ASP A 299 6.45 16.94 3.22
N GLN A 300 7.76 16.69 3.08
CA GLN A 300 8.82 17.63 3.45
C GLN A 300 9.40 18.38 2.23
N GLY A 301 8.59 18.61 1.20
CA GLY A 301 9.03 19.19 -0.07
C GLY A 301 9.83 18.20 -0.91
N SER A 302 9.34 16.96 -1.01
CA SER A 302 10.04 15.92 -1.74
C SER A 302 9.96 16.13 -3.27
N LYS A 303 11.02 15.74 -3.99
CA LYS A 303 11.14 16.00 -5.45
C LYS A 303 10.00 15.38 -6.25
N PHE A 304 9.65 14.13 -5.93
CA PHE A 304 8.59 13.37 -6.59
C PHE A 304 7.27 13.37 -5.81
N GLY A 305 7.16 14.19 -4.77
CA GLY A 305 6.00 14.24 -3.88
C GLY A 305 5.80 12.98 -3.03
N THR A 306 5.07 13.16 -1.93
CA THR A 306 4.40 12.07 -1.22
C THR A 306 3.04 11.86 -1.85
N LEU A 307 2.81 10.66 -2.36
CA LEU A 307 1.62 10.32 -3.15
C LEU A 307 0.75 9.34 -2.37
N ARG A 308 -0.57 9.55 -2.34
CA ARG A 308 -1.55 8.59 -1.80
C ARG A 308 -2.41 8.05 -2.94
N ILE A 309 -2.59 6.74 -3.02
CA ILE A 309 -3.43 6.14 -4.07
C ILE A 309 -4.90 6.59 -3.95
N ILE A 310 -5.59 6.72 -5.07
CA ILE A 310 -7.03 6.93 -5.16
C ILE A 310 -7.66 5.59 -5.56
N GLN A 311 -8.22 4.85 -4.59
CA GLN A 311 -8.76 3.51 -4.82
C GLN A 311 -9.94 3.51 -5.80
N SER A 312 -10.90 4.42 -5.63
CA SER A 312 -12.09 4.50 -6.48
C SER A 312 -12.47 5.94 -6.82
N LYS A 313 -12.77 6.74 -5.78
CA LYS A 313 -13.10 8.15 -5.94
C LYS A 313 -12.44 9.03 -4.88
N LEU A 314 -11.97 10.20 -5.31
CA LEU A 314 -11.46 11.26 -4.46
C LEU A 314 -12.47 12.40 -4.42
N GLN A 315 -12.93 12.78 -3.24
CA GLN A 315 -13.70 14.01 -3.08
C GLN A 315 -12.81 15.23 -3.31
N LEU A 316 -13.25 16.10 -4.22
CA LEU A 316 -12.54 17.32 -4.52
C LEU A 316 -12.83 18.41 -3.48
N LEU A 317 -11.78 19.12 -3.08
CA LEU A 317 -11.81 20.20 -2.11
C LEU A 317 -11.70 21.56 -2.81
N LYS A 318 -11.89 22.64 -2.05
CA LYS A 318 -11.77 24.02 -2.57
C LYS A 318 -10.33 24.37 -2.94
N GLU A 319 -9.37 23.76 -2.25
CA GLU A 319 -7.95 23.95 -2.52
C GLU A 319 -7.53 23.20 -3.77
N VAL A 320 -6.38 23.59 -4.34
CA VAL A 320 -5.86 22.91 -5.54
C VAL A 320 -5.40 21.51 -5.15
N GLN A 321 -5.94 20.51 -5.83
CA GLN A 321 -5.50 19.12 -5.67
C GLN A 321 -4.72 18.68 -6.90
N GLU A 322 -3.56 18.09 -6.65
CA GLU A 322 -2.65 17.58 -7.67
C GLU A 322 -2.82 16.05 -7.76
N ILE A 323 -3.29 15.53 -8.90
CA ILE A 323 -3.49 14.10 -9.15
C ILE A 323 -2.53 13.64 -10.24
N GLN A 324 -1.66 12.69 -9.91
CA GLN A 324 -0.72 12.07 -10.83
C GLN A 324 -1.28 10.75 -11.36
N ILE A 325 -1.26 10.58 -12.68
CA ILE A 325 -1.65 9.35 -13.38
C ILE A 325 -0.53 9.07 -14.39
N GLY A 326 0.39 8.17 -14.02
CA GLY A 326 1.60 7.93 -14.82
C GLY A 326 2.42 9.20 -15.03
N ARG A 327 2.46 9.65 -16.30
CA ARG A 327 3.17 10.86 -16.75
C ARG A 327 2.32 12.13 -16.78
N VAL A 328 1.04 12.01 -16.45
CA VAL A 328 0.07 13.10 -16.49
C VAL A 328 -0.16 13.61 -15.08
N LEU A 329 -0.13 14.93 -14.93
CA LEU A 329 -0.47 15.63 -13.71
C LEU A 329 -1.71 16.50 -13.95
N LEU A 330 -2.76 16.24 -13.17
CA LEU A 330 -3.99 17.03 -13.15
C LEU A 330 -3.95 17.96 -11.93
N LYS A 331 -3.99 19.27 -12.16
CA LYS A 331 -4.15 20.29 -11.12
C LYS A 331 -5.59 20.76 -11.15
N ILE A 332 -6.37 20.29 -10.18
CA ILE A 332 -7.81 20.47 -10.13
C ILE A 332 -8.15 21.54 -9.09
N LYS A 333 -8.99 22.51 -9.48
CA LYS A 333 -9.49 23.56 -8.59
C LYS A 333 -10.98 23.78 -8.80
N ILE A 334 -11.75 23.76 -7.71
CA ILE A 334 -13.16 24.15 -7.72
C ILE A 334 -13.25 25.69 -7.79
N ILE A 335 -14.08 26.19 -8.71
CA ILE A 335 -14.37 27.61 -8.96
C ILE A 335 -15.84 27.92 -8.67
#